data_AF-Q1QJY1-F1
#
_entry.id   AF-Q1QJY1-F1
#
_cell.length_a   1.000
_cell.length_b   1.000
_cell.length_c   1.000
_cell.angle_alpha   90.00
_cell.angle_beta   90.00
_cell.angle_gamma   90.00
#
_symmetry.space_group_name_H-M   'P 1'
#
loop_
_entity.id
_entity.type
_entity.pdbx_description
1 polymer ?
#
loop_
_entity_poly.entity_id
_entity_poly.type
_entity_poly.pdbx_seq_one_letter_code
_entity_poly.pdbx_strand_id
1 'polypeptide(L)'
;MKLFASRLVRKSTLAAGLVAGLALSTSASFAQSSPFAGFAGNWSGRGTVALSDGSRENIRCKASYHVDHTGRALKQNLRCASDSYKFDLSSDVVSHGAEITGTWSEASRNLFGSVRGHAGGGEIEVFVEAAGFAANLTLRAHGNRQSVWITSKGEIRDVSITMVRG
;
A
#
# COMPACT_ATOMS: atom_id res chain seq x y z
N MET A 1 -51.61 -55.18 54.15
CA MET A 1 -51.14 -55.21 55.55
C MET A 1 -49.69 -55.68 55.56
N LYS A 2 -48.88 -55.07 56.45
CA LYS A 2 -47.50 -55.41 56.86
C LYS A 2 -46.33 -54.84 56.03
N LEU A 3 -45.77 -53.79 56.63
CA LEU A 3 -44.40 -53.27 56.54
C LEU A 3 -43.35 -54.39 56.66
N PHE A 4 -42.14 -54.18 56.11
CA PHE A 4 -40.88 -54.20 56.87
C PHE A 4 -39.76 -53.55 56.04
N ALA A 5 -39.05 -52.62 56.69
CA ALA A 5 -37.86 -51.94 56.20
C ALA A 5 -36.61 -52.84 56.32
N SER A 6 -35.54 -52.54 55.58
CA SER A 6 -34.19 -52.29 56.13
C SER A 6 -33.16 -51.98 55.05
N ARG A 7 -32.23 -51.10 55.42
CA ARG A 7 -31.21 -50.43 54.60
C ARG A 7 -30.06 -51.37 54.23
N LEU A 8 -29.42 -51.10 53.09
CA LEU A 8 -27.96 -51.27 52.96
C LEU A 8 -27.38 -50.12 52.12
N VAL A 9 -26.55 -49.33 52.79
CA VAL A 9 -25.71 -48.27 52.23
C VAL A 9 -24.51 -48.94 51.57
N ARG A 10 -24.20 -48.58 50.32
CA ARG A 10 -22.84 -48.73 49.78
C ARG A 10 -22.50 -47.55 48.88
N LYS A 11 -21.50 -46.78 49.32
CA LYS A 11 -20.86 -45.67 48.62
C LYS A 11 -19.95 -46.21 47.51
N SER A 12 -19.94 -45.53 46.36
CA SER A 12 -18.76 -45.30 45.49
C SER A 12 -19.25 -44.68 44.17
N THR A 13 -19.23 -43.34 44.01
CA THR A 13 -18.18 -42.53 43.34
C THR A 13 -17.97 -42.81 41.84
N LEU A 14 -18.22 -41.76 41.04
CA LEU A 14 -17.60 -41.40 39.75
C LEU A 14 -18.00 -42.29 38.55
N ALA A 15 -18.29 -41.80 37.34
CA ALA A 15 -17.77 -40.62 36.66
C ALA A 15 -18.77 -40.12 35.59
N ALA A 16 -18.97 -38.80 35.54
CA ALA A 16 -19.46 -38.12 34.35
C ALA A 16 -18.27 -38.00 33.37
N GLY A 17 -18.30 -38.79 32.29
CA GLY A 17 -17.30 -38.73 31.21
C GLY A 17 -17.74 -37.76 30.13
N LEU A 18 -17.00 -36.65 30.00
CA LEU A 18 -17.24 -35.53 29.09
C LEU A 18 -17.33 -35.93 27.61
N VAL A 19 -18.32 -35.35 26.91
CA VAL A 19 -18.34 -35.26 25.45
C VAL A 19 -17.20 -34.30 25.05
N ALA A 20 -16.12 -34.83 24.50
CA ALA A 20 -15.02 -34.04 23.97
C ALA A 20 -15.49 -33.36 22.66
N GLY A 21 -15.85 -32.07 22.75
CA GLY A 21 -16.08 -31.24 21.58
C GLY A 21 -14.77 -30.99 20.84
N LEU A 22 -14.68 -31.47 19.60
CA LEU A 22 -13.65 -31.03 18.66
C LEU A 22 -13.84 -29.53 18.41
N ALA A 23 -13.07 -28.69 19.10
CA ALA A 23 -12.92 -27.29 18.75
C ALA A 23 -12.19 -27.22 17.40
N LEU A 24 -12.92 -26.98 16.32
CA LEU A 24 -12.31 -26.57 15.06
C LEU A 24 -11.66 -25.20 15.27
N SER A 25 -10.34 -25.20 15.45
CA SER A 25 -9.52 -24.01 15.37
C SER A 25 -9.54 -23.48 13.94
N THR A 26 -10.56 -22.71 13.58
CA THR A 26 -10.53 -21.92 12.34
C THR A 26 -9.46 -20.86 12.53
N SER A 27 -8.27 -21.08 11.96
CA SER A 27 -7.27 -20.02 11.81
C SER A 27 -7.93 -18.87 11.06
N ALA A 28 -8.05 -17.72 11.74
CA ALA A 28 -8.48 -16.49 11.09
C ALA A 28 -7.41 -16.11 10.05
N SER A 29 -7.64 -16.48 8.80
CA SER A 29 -6.87 -15.98 7.68
C SER A 29 -7.20 -14.50 7.52
N PHE A 30 -6.35 -13.62 8.04
CA PHE A 30 -6.38 -12.21 7.66
C PHE A 30 -6.07 -12.16 6.17
N ALA A 31 -7.08 -11.88 5.34
CA ALA A 31 -6.86 -11.55 3.94
C ALA A 31 -6.01 -10.27 3.92
N GLN A 32 -4.69 -10.43 3.76
CA GLN A 32 -3.78 -9.31 3.63
C GLN A 32 -4.22 -8.56 2.38
N SER A 33 -4.73 -7.34 2.56
CA SER A 33 -5.14 -6.49 1.44
C SER A 33 -3.97 -6.37 0.47
N SER A 34 -4.23 -6.46 -0.84
CA SER A 34 -3.17 -6.27 -1.84
C SER A 34 -2.36 -5.00 -1.53
N PRO A 35 -1.02 -5.04 -1.59
CA PRO A 35 -0.15 -3.92 -1.24
C PRO A 35 -0.47 -2.65 -2.05
N PHE A 36 -0.99 -2.82 -3.26
CA PHE A 36 -1.37 -1.74 -4.17
C PHE A 36 -2.88 -1.52 -4.27
N ALA A 37 -3.65 -2.08 -3.33
CA ALA A 37 -5.09 -1.90 -3.26
C ALA A 37 -5.43 -0.39 -3.22
N GLY A 38 -6.38 0.01 -4.07
CA GLY A 38 -6.82 1.40 -4.17
C GLY A 38 -6.03 2.25 -5.19
N PHE A 39 -4.90 1.79 -5.74
CA PHE A 39 -4.14 2.58 -6.72
C PHE A 39 -4.57 2.35 -8.18
N ALA A 40 -4.98 1.12 -8.55
CA ALA A 40 -5.26 0.72 -9.93
C ALA A 40 -6.22 1.68 -10.68
N GLY A 41 -5.90 2.02 -11.92
CA GLY A 41 -6.71 2.87 -12.78
C GLY A 41 -6.06 4.21 -13.14
N ASN A 42 -6.87 5.11 -13.69
CA ASN A 42 -6.42 6.40 -14.18
C ASN A 42 -6.78 7.51 -13.20
N TRP A 43 -5.86 8.46 -13.04
CA TRP A 43 -5.98 9.57 -12.11
C TRP A 43 -5.64 10.87 -12.82
N SER A 44 -6.30 11.94 -12.40
CA SER A 44 -5.96 13.27 -12.86
C SER A 44 -6.15 14.30 -11.76
N GLY A 45 -5.36 15.37 -11.81
CA GLY A 45 -5.43 16.40 -10.79
C GLY A 45 -4.42 17.50 -10.97
N ARG A 46 -4.15 18.18 -9.86
CA ARG A 46 -3.30 19.37 -9.82
C ARG A 46 -2.38 19.31 -8.63
N GLY A 47 -1.31 20.08 -8.69
CA GLY A 47 -0.33 20.16 -7.64
C GLY A 47 0.56 21.38 -7.77
N THR A 48 1.58 21.40 -6.93
CA THR A 48 2.67 22.38 -7.02
C THR A 48 4.02 21.67 -7.04
N VAL A 49 4.96 22.20 -7.78
CA VAL A 49 6.39 21.86 -7.71
C VAL A 49 7.18 23.05 -7.19
N ALA A 50 8.11 22.81 -6.27
CA ALA A 50 9.09 23.78 -5.80
C ALA A 50 10.47 23.37 -6.32
N LEU A 51 11.20 24.33 -6.88
CA LEU A 51 12.52 24.11 -7.47
C LEU A 51 13.64 24.63 -6.55
N SER A 52 14.86 24.20 -6.82
CA SER A 52 16.04 24.57 -6.02
C SER A 52 16.40 26.05 -6.07
N ASP A 53 15.92 26.78 -7.07
CA ASP A 53 16.08 28.24 -7.20
C ASP A 53 15.06 29.03 -6.36
N GLY A 54 14.16 28.35 -5.65
CA GLY A 54 13.10 28.94 -4.83
C GLY A 54 11.80 29.21 -5.59
N SER A 55 11.77 29.00 -6.91
CA SER A 55 10.55 29.14 -7.70
C SER A 55 9.53 28.03 -7.37
N ARG A 56 8.25 28.36 -7.59
CA ARG A 56 7.12 27.45 -7.37
C ARG A 56 6.17 27.54 -8.55
N GLU A 57 5.76 26.38 -9.05
CA GLU A 57 4.87 26.31 -10.20
C GLU A 57 3.64 25.44 -9.93
N ASN A 58 2.52 25.83 -10.50
CA ASN A 58 1.31 25.02 -10.51
C ASN A 58 1.37 24.01 -11.66
N ILE A 59 1.21 22.74 -11.33
CA ILE A 59 1.28 21.62 -12.29
C ILE A 59 -0.08 20.95 -12.42
N ARG A 60 -0.36 20.45 -13.62
CA ARG A 60 -1.46 19.52 -13.92
C ARG A 60 -0.87 18.13 -14.11
N CYS A 61 -1.46 17.14 -13.46
CA CYS A 61 -0.93 15.79 -13.43
C CYS A 61 -1.95 14.76 -13.93
N LYS A 62 -1.45 13.75 -14.63
CA LYS A 62 -2.19 12.54 -15.01
C LYS A 62 -1.35 11.33 -14.64
N ALA A 63 -1.97 10.34 -14.01
CA ALA A 63 -1.32 9.09 -13.69
C ALA A 63 -2.14 7.88 -14.15
N SER A 64 -1.44 6.80 -14.51
CA SER A 64 -2.04 5.49 -14.78
C SER A 64 -1.33 4.43 -13.95
N TYR A 65 -2.09 3.59 -13.26
CA TYR A 65 -1.60 2.51 -12.43
C TYR A 65 -2.16 1.18 -12.94
N HIS A 66 -1.28 0.28 -13.35
CA HIS A 66 -1.62 -1.08 -13.76
C HIS A 66 -1.12 -2.05 -12.69
N VAL A 67 -2.05 -2.55 -11.89
CA VAL A 67 -1.80 -3.63 -10.93
C VAL A 67 -2.01 -4.96 -11.65
N ASP A 68 -1.07 -5.88 -11.49
CA ASP A 68 -1.17 -7.19 -12.11
C ASP A 68 -2.28 -8.06 -11.48
N HIS A 69 -2.56 -9.21 -12.10
CA HIS A 69 -3.60 -10.13 -11.61
C HIS A 69 -3.30 -10.70 -10.21
N THR A 70 -2.03 -10.75 -9.80
CA THR A 70 -1.65 -11.21 -8.46
C THR A 70 -1.79 -10.12 -7.39
N GLY A 71 -1.96 -8.86 -7.80
CA GLY A 71 -2.00 -7.73 -6.89
C GLY A 71 -0.64 -7.38 -6.28
N ARG A 72 0.46 -7.93 -6.81
CA ARG A 72 1.82 -7.80 -6.25
C ARG A 72 2.81 -7.09 -7.15
N ALA A 73 2.44 -6.77 -8.39
CA ALA A 73 3.22 -5.90 -9.25
C ALA A 73 2.40 -4.67 -9.65
N LEU A 74 3.08 -3.53 -9.71
CA LEU A 74 2.49 -2.26 -10.09
C LEU A 74 3.37 -1.56 -11.12
N LYS A 75 2.79 -1.29 -12.29
CA LYS A 75 3.35 -0.38 -13.28
C LYS A 75 2.66 0.96 -13.20
N GLN A 76 3.42 2.04 -13.17
CA GLN A 76 2.90 3.39 -13.03
C GLN A 76 3.51 4.31 -14.09
N ASN A 77 2.68 5.19 -14.66
CA ASN A 77 3.12 6.36 -15.42
C ASN A 77 2.51 7.61 -14.80
N LEU A 78 3.27 8.70 -14.66
CA LEU A 78 2.86 9.98 -14.10
C LEU A 78 3.46 11.07 -14.96
N ARG A 79 2.60 11.86 -15.57
CA ARG A 79 2.96 13.05 -16.32
C ARG A 79 2.47 14.25 -15.56
N CYS A 80 3.36 15.18 -15.24
CA CYS A 80 3.02 16.48 -14.68
C CYS A 80 3.61 17.59 -15.54
N ALA A 81 2.82 18.64 -15.78
CA ALA A 81 3.24 19.78 -16.57
C ALA A 81 2.62 21.10 -16.07
N SER A 82 3.41 22.16 -16.13
CA SER A 82 3.04 23.58 -16.01
C SER A 82 3.37 24.29 -17.34
N ASP A 83 3.40 25.62 -17.34
CA ASP A 83 3.78 26.41 -18.51
C ASP A 83 5.30 26.37 -18.77
N SER A 84 6.12 26.23 -17.72
CA SER A 84 7.59 26.27 -17.78
C SER A 84 8.29 24.99 -17.32
N TYR A 85 7.56 24.02 -16.77
CA TYR A 85 8.12 22.80 -16.20
C TYR A 85 7.34 21.54 -16.58
N LYS A 86 8.06 20.44 -16.80
CA LYS A 86 7.46 19.13 -17.02
C LYS A 86 8.34 18.03 -16.45
N PHE A 87 7.70 16.94 -16.05
CA PHE A 87 8.36 15.67 -15.77
C PHE A 87 7.44 14.49 -16.07
N ASP A 88 8.06 13.41 -16.53
CA ASP A 88 7.42 12.20 -17.02
C ASP A 88 8.02 10.98 -16.32
N LEU A 89 7.39 10.56 -15.21
CA LEU A 89 7.86 9.45 -14.39
C LEU A 89 7.18 8.14 -14.79
N SER A 90 7.98 7.09 -14.95
CA SER A 90 7.49 5.71 -15.09
C SER A 90 8.12 4.84 -14.01
N SER A 91 7.39 3.87 -13.49
CA SER A 91 7.94 2.88 -12.55
C SER A 91 7.35 1.49 -12.76
N ASP A 92 8.12 0.48 -12.36
CA ASP A 92 7.74 -0.92 -12.32
C ASP A 92 8.24 -1.50 -11.00
N VAL A 93 7.31 -1.80 -10.09
CA VAL A 93 7.63 -2.26 -8.74
C VAL A 93 6.92 -3.57 -8.41
N VAL A 94 7.60 -4.41 -7.64
CA VAL A 94 7.11 -5.71 -7.17
C VAL A 94 7.15 -5.72 -5.64
N SER A 95 6.11 -6.29 -5.05
CA SER A 95 5.95 -6.43 -3.62
C SER A 95 6.32 -7.83 -3.12
N HIS A 96 7.04 -7.85 -2.00
CA HIS A 96 7.33 -9.02 -1.18
C HIS A 96 6.77 -8.78 0.22
N GLY A 97 5.47 -9.04 0.40
CA GLY A 97 4.76 -8.72 1.64
C GLY A 97 4.41 -7.23 1.70
N ALA A 98 4.98 -6.49 2.65
CA ALA A 98 4.84 -5.04 2.72
C ALA A 98 6.00 -4.32 2.02
N GLU A 99 7.14 -4.98 1.82
CA GLU A 99 8.30 -4.40 1.14
C GLU A 99 8.07 -4.36 -0.37
N ILE A 100 8.54 -3.31 -1.02
CA ILE A 100 8.52 -3.16 -2.47
C ILE A 100 9.91 -2.80 -3.01
N THR A 101 10.23 -3.36 -4.16
CA THR A 101 11.46 -3.06 -4.91
C THR A 101 11.13 -2.91 -6.38
N GLY A 102 11.95 -2.19 -7.13
CA GLY A 102 11.74 -2.05 -8.56
C GLY A 102 12.61 -0.99 -9.19
N THR A 103 12.15 -0.48 -10.33
CA THR A 103 12.85 0.55 -11.08
C THR A 103 11.93 1.73 -11.39
N TRP A 104 12.55 2.87 -11.65
CA TRP A 104 11.88 4.07 -12.10
C TRP A 104 12.71 4.75 -13.19
N SER A 105 12.04 5.58 -13.99
CA SER A 105 12.67 6.46 -14.95
C SER A 105 11.93 7.79 -15.07
N GLU A 106 12.67 8.83 -15.47
CA GLU A 106 12.15 10.14 -15.82
C GLU A 106 12.62 10.51 -17.23
N ALA A 107 11.67 10.67 -18.14
CA ALA A 107 11.98 10.76 -19.56
C ALA A 107 12.59 12.12 -19.97
N SER A 108 12.21 13.23 -19.32
CA SER A 108 12.65 14.57 -19.75
C SER A 108 14.13 14.85 -19.46
N ARG A 109 14.70 14.17 -18.46
CA ARG A 109 16.10 14.29 -18.03
C ARG A 109 16.91 13.00 -18.24
N ASN A 110 16.33 11.97 -18.85
CA ASN A 110 16.95 10.66 -19.04
C ASN A 110 17.49 10.06 -17.73
N LEU A 111 16.75 10.24 -16.64
CA LEU A 111 17.10 9.65 -15.34
C LEU A 111 16.44 8.28 -15.20
N PHE A 112 17.14 7.36 -14.56
CA PHE A 112 16.58 6.06 -14.21
C PHE A 112 17.36 5.46 -13.05
N GLY A 113 16.70 4.58 -12.30
CA GLY A 113 17.37 3.86 -11.23
C GLY A 113 16.43 2.97 -10.44
N SER A 114 16.68 2.84 -9.15
CA SER A 114 16.02 1.86 -8.29
C SER A 114 14.98 2.50 -7.37
N VAL A 115 13.93 1.75 -7.07
CA VAL A 115 12.90 2.07 -6.08
C VAL A 115 12.97 1.03 -4.97
N ARG A 116 12.92 1.48 -3.71
CA ARG A 116 12.80 0.62 -2.52
C ARG A 116 11.87 1.26 -1.51
N GLY A 117 11.10 0.46 -0.77
CA GLY A 117 10.26 0.98 0.29
C GLY A 117 9.17 0.01 0.68
N HIS A 118 8.00 0.54 1.05
CA HIS A 118 6.87 -0.25 1.53
C HIS A 118 5.55 0.17 0.89
N ALA A 119 4.61 -0.76 0.81
CA ALA A 119 3.26 -0.53 0.32
C ALA A 119 2.25 -1.34 1.14
N GLY A 120 1.13 -0.72 1.48
CA GLY A 120 0.04 -1.36 2.21
C GLY A 120 -0.95 -0.35 2.77
N GLY A 121 -2.18 -0.79 3.06
CA GLY A 121 -3.18 0.06 3.73
C GLY A 121 -3.59 1.32 2.95
N GLY A 122 -3.40 1.35 1.63
CA GLY A 122 -3.65 2.52 0.79
C GLY A 122 -2.52 3.54 0.79
N GLU A 123 -1.35 3.21 1.33
CA GLU A 123 -0.16 4.05 1.34
C GLU A 123 1.02 3.34 0.64
N ILE A 124 1.84 4.12 -0.04
CA ILE A 124 3.13 3.70 -0.60
C ILE A 124 4.17 4.73 -0.16
N GLU A 125 5.20 4.26 0.53
CA GLU A 125 6.35 5.08 0.93
C GLU A 125 7.60 4.49 0.31
N VAL A 126 8.27 5.26 -0.56
CA VAL A 126 9.45 4.78 -1.27
C VAL A 126 10.56 5.80 -1.28
N PHE A 127 11.77 5.26 -1.30
CA PHE A 127 12.98 5.97 -1.62
C PHE A 127 13.43 5.56 -3.02
N VAL A 128 13.76 6.57 -3.84
CA VAL A 128 14.25 6.37 -5.20
C VAL A 128 15.66 6.91 -5.32
N GLU A 129 16.50 6.19 -6.06
CA GLU A 129 17.88 6.57 -6.35
C GLU A 129 18.19 6.42 -7.83
N ALA A 130 18.99 7.34 -8.34
CA ALA A 130 19.66 7.31 -9.63
C ALA A 130 21.04 7.98 -9.49
N ALA A 131 21.87 7.96 -10.54
CA ALA A 131 23.16 8.64 -10.51
C ALA A 131 22.99 10.14 -10.20
N GLY A 132 23.47 10.59 -9.03
CA GLY A 132 23.40 11.98 -8.61
C GLY A 132 22.00 12.47 -8.20
N PHE A 133 21.01 11.59 -8.05
CA PHE A 133 19.66 11.95 -7.65
C PHE A 133 19.09 10.96 -6.64
N ALA A 134 18.42 11.49 -5.61
CA ALA A 134 17.68 10.69 -4.64
C ALA A 134 16.47 11.47 -4.13
N ALA A 135 15.35 10.79 -3.91
CA ALA A 135 14.11 11.40 -3.42
C ALA A 135 13.30 10.42 -2.56
N ASN A 136 12.52 10.97 -1.62
CA ASN A 136 11.47 10.25 -0.92
C ASN A 136 10.12 10.58 -1.55
N LEU A 137 9.31 9.56 -1.80
CA LEU A 137 7.96 9.69 -2.30
C LEU A 137 6.99 9.04 -1.33
N THR A 138 5.88 9.72 -1.07
CA THR A 138 4.75 9.19 -0.32
C THR A 138 3.50 9.33 -1.17
N LEU A 139 2.78 8.24 -1.39
CA LEU A 139 1.51 8.23 -2.08
C LEU A 139 0.44 7.69 -1.13
N ARG A 140 -0.70 8.37 -1.07
CA ARG A 140 -1.86 7.94 -0.29
C ARG A 140 -3.08 7.88 -1.19
N ALA A 141 -3.80 6.76 -1.16
CA ALA A 141 -5.05 6.57 -1.88
C ALA A 141 -6.17 6.25 -0.87
N HIS A 142 -7.23 7.07 -0.89
CA HIS A 142 -8.43 6.86 -0.10
C HIS A 142 -9.67 7.00 -0.98
N GLY A 143 -10.33 5.88 -1.27
CA GLY A 143 -11.44 5.82 -2.22
C GLY A 143 -11.01 6.30 -3.62
N ASN A 144 -11.60 7.40 -4.07
CA ASN A 144 -11.31 8.01 -5.38
C ASN A 144 -10.42 9.25 -5.30
N ARG A 145 -9.76 9.49 -4.17
CA ARG A 145 -8.80 10.59 -3.98
C ARG A 145 -7.41 10.03 -3.72
N GLN A 146 -6.43 10.61 -4.39
CA GLN A 146 -5.02 10.28 -4.21
C GLN A 146 -4.23 11.55 -3.92
N SER A 147 -3.27 11.45 -3.02
CA SER A 147 -2.27 12.48 -2.79
C SER A 147 -0.87 11.91 -3.02
N VAL A 148 -0.01 12.70 -3.64
CA VAL A 148 1.38 12.35 -3.94
C VAL A 148 2.29 13.45 -3.44
N TRP A 149 3.28 13.07 -2.66
CA TRP A 149 4.33 13.96 -2.18
C TRP A 149 5.69 13.43 -2.63
N ILE A 150 6.56 14.34 -3.06
CA ILE A 150 7.93 14.04 -3.45
C ILE A 150 8.83 15.05 -2.77
N THR A 151 9.90 14.58 -2.12
CA THR A 151 10.91 15.44 -1.51
C THR A 151 12.29 15.01 -1.94
N SER A 152 13.14 15.97 -2.31
CA SER A 152 14.49 15.67 -2.79
C SER A 152 15.47 16.81 -2.47
N LYS A 153 16.77 16.54 -2.61
CA LYS A 153 17.83 17.57 -2.52
C LYS A 153 18.29 18.07 -3.89
N GLY A 154 17.72 17.56 -4.98
CA GLY A 154 18.05 17.94 -6.35
C GLY A 154 17.37 19.24 -6.81
N GLU A 155 17.19 19.36 -8.13
CA GLU A 155 16.49 20.46 -8.79
C GLU A 155 15.03 20.57 -8.32
N ILE A 156 14.32 19.43 -8.25
CA ILE A 156 13.00 19.33 -7.62
C ILE A 156 13.19 19.24 -6.12
N ARG A 157 12.67 20.20 -5.34
CA ARG A 157 12.74 20.16 -3.88
C ARG A 157 11.53 19.51 -3.27
N ASP A 158 10.35 19.97 -3.67
CA ASP A 158 9.08 19.49 -3.14
C ASP A 158 8.05 19.40 -4.25
N VAL A 159 7.26 18.32 -4.24
CA VAL A 159 6.07 18.18 -5.08
C VAL A 159 4.91 17.79 -4.17
N SER A 160 3.75 18.40 -4.37
CA SER A 160 2.50 18.05 -3.71
C SER A 160 1.39 18.02 -4.74
N ILE A 161 0.75 16.87 -4.92
CA ILE A 161 -0.28 16.64 -5.94
C ILE A 161 -1.51 16.06 -5.25
N THR A 162 -2.69 16.53 -5.64
CA THR A 162 -3.97 15.87 -5.32
C THR A 162 -4.67 15.51 -6.62
N MET A 163 -5.07 14.24 -6.72
CA MET A 163 -5.73 13.67 -7.89
C MET A 163 -7.02 12.97 -7.51
N VAL A 164 -7.90 12.85 -8.50
CA VAL A 164 -9.12 12.06 -8.45
C VAL A 164 -9.10 10.97 -9.51
N ARG A 165 -9.70 9.83 -9.20
CA ARG A 165 -9.85 8.72 -10.15
C ARG A 165 -10.87 9.09 -11.22
N GLY A 166 -10.53 8.81 -12.48
CA GLY A 166 -11.42 8.95 -13.64
C GLY A 166 -12.24 7.71 -13.92
#